data_AF-A0A0K3BDL2-F1
#
_entry.id   AF-A0A0K3BDL2-F1
#
_cell.length_a   1.000
_cell.length_b   1.000
_cell.length_c   1.000
_cell.angle_alpha   90.00
_cell.angle_beta   90.00
_cell.angle_gamma   90.00
#
_symmetry.space_group_name_H-M   'P 1'
#
loop_
_entity.id
_entity.type
_entity.pdbx_description
1 polymer ?
#
loop_
_entity_poly.entity_id
_entity_poly.type
_entity_poly.pdbx_seq_one_letter_code
_entity_poly.pdbx_strand_id
1 'polypeptide(L)'
;MRELYVDAFHRFGNRLAQASRTGDPAEDLVQLGMAYRRAALAEPHLYLIMFTKAVAGFEPDHETAAHVLGPMVDVGRLAGLPDPETAAMTVWGLVHGLVSLELNGNLTDAGHVERVLRAALAGFSVSVAAPRTASPYA
;
A
#
# COMPACT_ATOMS: atom_id res chain seq x y z
N MET A 1 -8.69 1.50 23.52
CA MET A 1 -7.73 2.14 22.58
C MET A 1 -7.04 1.11 21.67
N ARG A 2 -6.38 0.07 22.20
CA ARG A 2 -5.84 -1.06 21.39
C ARG A 2 -6.90 -1.70 20.49
N GLU A 3 -8.06 -2.04 21.03
CA GLU A 3 -9.15 -2.69 20.27
C GLU A 3 -9.67 -1.82 19.12
N LEU A 4 -9.86 -0.51 19.35
CA LEU A 4 -10.28 0.42 18.30
C LEU A 4 -9.23 0.54 17.19
N TYR A 5 -7.94 0.52 17.55
CA TYR A 5 -6.86 0.55 16.58
C TYR A 5 -6.83 -0.73 15.73
N VAL A 6 -6.94 -1.90 16.38
CA VAL A 6 -6.99 -3.20 15.69
C VAL A 6 -8.23 -3.31 14.80
N ASP A 7 -9.41 -2.93 15.31
CA ASP A 7 -10.66 -2.88 14.54
C ASP A 7 -10.53 -1.99 13.30
N ALA A 8 -9.85 -0.85 13.42
CA ALA A 8 -9.58 0.02 12.29
C ALA A 8 -8.80 -0.68 11.18
N PHE A 9 -7.73 -1.41 11.52
CA PHE A 9 -6.97 -2.21 10.55
C PHE A 9 -7.80 -3.34 9.94
N HIS A 10 -8.61 -4.07 10.74
CA HIS A 10 -9.47 -5.12 10.21
C HIS A 10 -10.51 -4.56 9.21
N ARG A 11 -11.23 -3.50 9.59
CA ARG A 11 -12.25 -2.87 8.74
C ARG A 11 -11.63 -2.32 7.45
N PHE A 12 -10.44 -1.72 7.58
CA PHE A 12 -9.71 -1.21 6.43
C PHE A 12 -9.26 -2.35 5.51
N GLY A 13 -8.65 -3.40 6.05
CA GLY A 13 -8.23 -4.60 5.32
C GLY A 13 -9.37 -5.32 4.60
N ASN A 14 -10.54 -5.44 5.26
CA ASN A 14 -11.73 -6.04 4.67
C ASN A 14 -12.20 -5.28 3.41
N ARG A 15 -12.05 -3.95 3.36
CA ARG A 15 -12.37 -3.18 2.16
C ARG A 15 -11.40 -3.41 1.02
N LEU A 16 -10.12 -3.60 1.33
CA LEU A 16 -9.11 -3.95 0.34
C LEU A 16 -9.36 -5.36 -0.20
N ALA A 17 -9.74 -6.31 0.65
CA ALA A 17 -10.07 -7.67 0.24
C ALA A 17 -11.28 -7.75 -0.71
N GLN A 18 -12.16 -6.75 -0.69
CA GLN A 18 -13.29 -6.62 -1.62
C GLN A 18 -12.92 -5.98 -2.96
N ALA A 19 -11.68 -5.54 -3.16
CA ALA A 19 -11.23 -5.01 -4.45
C ALA A 19 -11.35 -6.09 -5.53
N SER A 20 -11.88 -5.70 -6.70
CA SER A 20 -12.01 -6.61 -7.83
C SER A 20 -10.65 -7.11 -8.30
N ARG A 21 -10.56 -8.42 -8.58
CA ARG A 21 -9.40 -9.06 -9.18
C ARG A 21 -9.68 -9.35 -10.64
N THR A 22 -8.78 -8.92 -11.50
CA THR A 22 -8.86 -8.99 -12.96
C THR A 22 -8.01 -10.13 -13.52
N GLY A 23 -7.06 -10.65 -12.73
CA GLY A 23 -6.11 -11.66 -13.15
C GLY A 23 -4.84 -11.10 -13.80
N ASP A 24 -4.79 -9.80 -14.09
CA ASP A 24 -3.54 -9.07 -14.39
C ASP A 24 -2.97 -8.53 -13.08
N PRO A 25 -1.78 -9.00 -12.62
CA PRO A 25 -1.20 -8.55 -11.37
C PRO A 25 -0.94 -7.04 -11.29
N ALA A 26 -0.57 -6.40 -12.40
CA ALA A 26 -0.32 -4.97 -12.40
C ALA A 26 -1.64 -4.20 -12.17
N GLU A 27 -2.69 -4.57 -12.90
CA GLU A 27 -4.02 -3.99 -12.70
C GLU A 27 -4.57 -4.28 -11.31
N ASP A 28 -4.36 -5.49 -10.78
CA ASP A 28 -4.83 -5.87 -9.44
C ASP A 28 -4.14 -5.07 -8.32
N LEU A 29 -2.86 -4.73 -8.48
CA LEU A 29 -2.17 -3.81 -7.56
C LEU A 29 -2.71 -2.37 -7.67
N VAL A 30 -3.04 -1.90 -8.88
CA VAL A 30 -3.72 -0.60 -9.07
C VAL A 30 -5.08 -0.61 -8.37
N GLN A 31 -5.89 -1.64 -8.58
CA GLN A 31 -7.22 -1.75 -7.97
C GLN A 31 -7.17 -1.80 -6.44
N LEU A 32 -6.17 -2.48 -5.87
CA LEU A 32 -5.92 -2.45 -4.43
C LEU A 32 -5.50 -1.06 -3.93
N GLY A 33 -4.61 -0.37 -4.63
CA GLY A 33 -4.24 1.01 -4.30
C GLY A 33 -5.46 1.96 -4.37
N MET A 34 -6.30 1.80 -5.39
CA MET A 34 -7.53 2.60 -5.50
C MET A 34 -8.57 2.23 -4.44
N ALA A 35 -8.65 0.97 -4.02
CA ALA A 35 -9.48 0.55 -2.88
C ALA A 35 -8.98 1.16 -1.57
N TYR A 36 -7.66 1.18 -1.35
CA TYR A 36 -7.03 1.86 -0.22
C TYR A 36 -7.41 3.34 -0.16
N ARG A 37 -7.30 4.06 -1.28
CA ARG A 37 -7.73 5.46 -1.39
C ARG A 37 -9.22 5.63 -1.06
N ARG A 38 -10.09 4.83 -1.68
CA ARG A 38 -11.55 4.92 -1.43
C ARG A 38 -11.88 4.66 0.04
N ALA A 39 -11.24 3.69 0.68
CA ALA A 39 -11.44 3.38 2.09
C ALA A 39 -11.01 4.55 2.99
N ALA A 40 -9.86 5.16 2.73
CA ALA A 40 -9.37 6.30 3.49
C ALA A 40 -10.25 7.55 3.36
N LEU A 41 -10.73 7.84 2.15
CA LEU A 41 -11.62 8.98 1.90
C LEU A 41 -13.04 8.78 2.48
N ALA A 42 -13.53 7.54 2.50
CA ALA A 42 -14.84 7.21 3.08
C ALA A 42 -14.84 7.29 4.61
N GLU A 43 -13.72 6.98 5.26
CA GLU A 43 -13.58 7.09 6.72
C GLU A 43 -12.26 7.78 7.13
N PRO A 44 -12.12 9.10 6.94
CA PRO A 44 -10.88 9.82 7.24
C PRO A 44 -10.46 9.71 8.72
N HIS A 45 -11.43 9.64 9.64
CA HIS A 45 -11.17 9.47 11.07
C HIS A 45 -10.57 8.09 11.40
N LEU A 46 -11.01 7.03 10.70
CA LEU A 46 -10.45 5.69 10.85
C LEU A 46 -9.00 5.65 10.36
N TYR A 47 -8.76 6.26 9.19
CA TYR A 47 -7.42 6.41 8.62
C TYR A 47 -6.48 7.17 9.57
N LEU A 48 -6.96 8.25 10.18
CA LEU A 48 -6.18 9.03 11.15
C LEU A 48 -5.76 8.17 12.35
N ILE A 49 -6.68 7.38 12.92
CA ILE A 49 -6.40 6.46 14.03
C ILE A 49 -5.28 5.49 13.68
N MET A 50 -5.31 4.92 12.46
CA MET A 50 -4.33 3.93 12.02
C MET A 50 -2.91 4.50 11.85
N PHE A 51 -2.79 5.76 11.40
CA PHE A 51 -1.53 6.27 10.86
C PHE A 51 -0.93 7.51 11.55
N THR A 52 -1.67 8.27 12.38
CA THR A 52 -1.10 9.47 13.04
C THR A 52 -0.68 9.27 14.49
N LYS A 53 -0.42 8.02 14.90
CA LYS A 53 -0.07 7.69 16.30
C LYS A 53 -1.05 8.31 17.31
N ALA A 54 -2.33 8.42 16.94
CA ALA A 54 -3.38 8.97 17.81
C ALA A 54 -3.47 8.22 19.15
N VAL A 55 -2.95 6.98 19.19
CA VAL A 55 -2.68 6.22 20.39
C VAL A 55 -1.16 6.19 20.62
N ALA A 56 -0.67 6.99 21.57
CA ALA A 56 0.74 6.99 21.95
C ALA A 56 1.18 5.59 22.43
N GLY A 57 2.31 5.10 21.91
CA GLY A 57 2.88 3.80 22.27
C GLY A 57 2.24 2.59 21.59
N PHE A 58 1.41 2.80 20.57
CA PHE A 58 0.83 1.71 19.78
C PHE A 58 1.44 1.63 18.39
N GLU A 59 2.10 0.51 18.10
CA GLU A 59 2.53 0.11 16.76
C GLU A 59 1.72 -1.13 16.36
N PRO A 60 1.26 -1.23 15.11
CA PRO A 60 0.61 -2.44 14.64
C PRO A 60 1.61 -3.58 14.74
N ASP A 61 1.20 -4.70 15.35
CA ASP A 61 1.96 -5.93 15.19
C ASP A 61 1.88 -6.40 13.73
N HIS A 62 2.73 -7.36 13.39
CA HIS A 62 2.82 -7.90 12.04
C HIS A 62 1.48 -8.45 11.54
N GLU A 63 0.68 -9.06 12.42
CA GLU A 63 -0.64 -9.61 12.10
C GLU A 63 -1.64 -8.52 11.73
N THR A 64 -1.65 -7.43 12.49
CA THR A 64 -2.50 -6.26 12.24
C THR A 64 -2.15 -5.58 10.91
N ALA A 65 -0.85 -5.38 10.63
CA ALA A 65 -0.40 -4.80 9.37
C ALA A 65 -0.69 -5.72 8.16
N ALA A 66 -0.64 -7.04 8.35
CA ALA A 66 -0.92 -8.03 7.31
C ALA A 66 -2.35 -7.95 6.75
N HIS A 67 -3.31 -7.39 7.50
CA HIS A 67 -4.67 -7.19 7.00
C HIS A 67 -4.74 -6.19 5.83
N VAL A 68 -3.78 -5.27 5.75
CA VAL A 68 -3.69 -4.27 4.67
C VAL A 68 -2.69 -4.72 3.60
N LEU A 69 -1.52 -5.24 4.02
CA LEU A 69 -0.45 -5.67 3.11
C LEU A 69 -0.72 -7.01 2.43
N GLY A 70 -1.38 -7.95 3.11
CA GLY A 70 -1.59 -9.33 2.66
C GLY A 70 -2.17 -9.43 1.24
N PRO A 71 -3.28 -8.73 0.92
CA PRO A 71 -3.84 -8.74 -0.42
C PRO A 71 -2.89 -8.28 -1.52
N MET A 72 -1.94 -7.36 -1.22
CA MET A 72 -0.92 -6.90 -2.17
C MET A 72 0.20 -7.93 -2.32
N VAL A 73 0.64 -8.54 -1.21
CA VAL A 73 1.64 -9.61 -1.21
C VAL A 73 1.13 -10.81 -2.02
N ASP A 74 -0.13 -11.19 -1.85
CA ASP A 74 -0.74 -12.31 -2.59
C ASP A 74 -0.71 -12.08 -4.10
N VAL A 75 -0.97 -10.85 -4.56
CA VAL A 75 -0.83 -10.52 -5.99
C VAL A 75 0.61 -10.66 -6.45
N GLY A 76 1.57 -10.13 -5.69
CA GLY A 76 2.98 -10.26 -6.01
C GLY A 76 3.44 -11.71 -6.12
N ARG A 77 2.94 -12.58 -5.22
CA ARG A 77 3.21 -14.03 -5.25
C ARG A 77 2.62 -14.69 -6.48
N LEU A 78 1.34 -14.41 -6.79
CA LEU A 78 0.67 -14.94 -7.99
C LEU A 78 1.34 -14.49 -9.29
N ALA A 79 1.93 -13.29 -9.30
CA ALA A 79 2.70 -12.75 -10.41
C ALA A 79 4.12 -13.35 -10.56
N GLY A 80 4.59 -14.11 -9.57
CA GLY A 80 5.96 -14.62 -9.54
C GLY A 80 7.02 -13.55 -9.31
N LEU A 81 6.71 -12.47 -8.57
CA LEU A 81 7.70 -11.46 -8.21
C LEU A 81 8.79 -12.08 -7.30
N PRO A 82 10.08 -11.75 -7.49
CA PRO A 82 11.16 -12.31 -6.66
C PRO A 82 11.08 -11.92 -5.18
N ASP A 83 10.50 -10.76 -4.87
CA ASP A 83 10.31 -10.24 -3.52
C ASP A 83 8.93 -9.55 -3.42
N PRO A 84 7.85 -10.34 -3.24
CA PRO A 84 6.48 -9.83 -3.23
C PRO A 84 6.18 -8.97 -2.00
N GLU A 85 6.85 -9.22 -0.87
CA GLU A 85 6.75 -8.41 0.34
C GLU A 85 7.30 -7.00 0.12
N THR A 86 8.49 -6.84 -0.48
CA THR A 86 9.05 -5.52 -0.81
C THR A 86 8.22 -4.81 -1.88
N ALA A 87 7.71 -5.54 -2.88
CA ALA A 87 6.83 -4.95 -3.89
C ALA A 87 5.53 -4.43 -3.27
N ALA A 88 4.90 -5.21 -2.39
CA ALA A 88 3.70 -4.82 -1.66
C ALA A 88 3.96 -3.61 -0.75
N MET A 89 5.07 -3.60 0.00
CA MET A 89 5.47 -2.46 0.83
C MET A 89 5.69 -1.21 -0.02
N THR A 90 6.28 -1.34 -1.20
CA THR A 90 6.50 -0.22 -2.12
C THR A 90 5.18 0.39 -2.61
N VAL A 91 4.25 -0.47 -3.06
CA VAL A 91 2.91 -0.03 -3.49
C VAL A 91 2.16 0.61 -2.33
N TRP A 92 2.21 0.00 -1.14
CA TRP A 92 1.54 0.51 0.04
C TRP A 92 2.11 1.86 0.48
N GLY A 93 3.42 2.02 0.54
CA GLY A 93 4.08 3.28 0.87
C GLY A 93 3.72 4.40 -0.11
N LEU A 94 3.70 4.09 -1.41
CA LEU A 94 3.30 5.05 -2.45
C LEU A 94 1.85 5.51 -2.29
N VAL A 95 0.90 4.57 -2.19
CA VAL A 95 -0.52 4.93 -2.04
C VAL A 95 -0.78 5.63 -0.72
N HIS A 96 -0.13 5.21 0.37
CA HIS A 96 -0.22 5.86 1.66
C HIS A 96 0.23 7.33 1.61
N GLY A 97 1.36 7.61 0.96
CA GLY A 97 1.84 8.97 0.76
C GLY A 97 0.87 9.83 -0.05
N LEU A 98 0.38 9.31 -1.18
CA LEU A 98 -0.57 10.01 -2.06
C LEU A 98 -1.89 10.32 -1.36
N VAL A 99 -2.46 9.35 -0.64
CA VAL A 99 -3.71 9.53 0.12
C VAL A 99 -3.50 10.51 1.28
N SER A 100 -2.36 10.47 1.94
CA SER A 100 -2.03 11.45 2.99
C SER A 100 -1.94 12.86 2.43
N LEU A 101 -1.34 13.05 1.25
CA LEU A 101 -1.32 14.35 0.56
C LEU A 101 -2.74 14.79 0.15
N GLU A 102 -3.59 13.87 -0.31
CA GLU A 102 -4.97 14.16 -0.68
C GLU A 102 -5.81 14.61 0.52
N LEU A 103 -5.78 13.85 1.61
CA LEU A 103 -6.53 14.14 2.83
C LEU A 103 -6.12 15.46 3.47
N ASN A 104 -4.87 15.89 3.29
CA ASN A 104 -4.37 17.18 3.76
C ASN A 104 -4.59 18.34 2.77
N GLY A 105 -5.26 18.09 1.63
CA GLY A 105 -5.53 19.11 0.62
C GLY A 105 -4.30 19.56 -0.17
N ASN A 106 -3.21 18.79 -0.13
CA ASN A 106 -1.97 19.08 -0.86
C ASN A 106 -1.99 18.59 -2.31
N LEU A 107 -2.93 17.71 -2.67
CA LEU A 107 -3.17 17.32 -4.07
C LEU A 107 -4.24 18.21 -4.70
N THR A 108 -3.93 18.73 -5.89
CA THR A 108 -4.85 19.55 -6.68
C THR A 108 -5.67 18.75 -7.71
N ASP A 109 -5.34 17.46 -7.92
CA ASP A 109 -6.02 16.58 -8.87
C ASP A 109 -6.13 15.13 -8.33
N ALA A 110 -7.35 14.66 -8.11
CA ALA A 110 -7.66 13.29 -7.68
C ALA A 110 -7.25 12.20 -8.70
N GLY A 111 -7.26 12.53 -10.01
CA GLY A 111 -6.81 11.62 -11.06
C GLY A 111 -5.30 11.37 -11.04
N HIS A 112 -4.56 12.15 -10.26
CA HIS A 112 -3.11 12.02 -10.11
C HIS A 112 -2.73 10.71 -9.40
N VAL A 113 -3.54 10.22 -8.47
CA VAL A 113 -3.22 9.02 -7.67
C VAL A 113 -3.13 7.76 -8.53
N GLU A 114 -4.15 7.51 -9.35
CA GLU A 114 -4.17 6.34 -10.23
C GLU A 114 -3.04 6.39 -11.27
N ARG A 115 -2.81 7.57 -11.87
CA ARG A 115 -1.73 7.74 -12.86
C ARG A 115 -0.35 7.50 -12.26
N VAL A 116 -0.08 7.97 -11.04
CA VAL A 116 1.20 7.72 -10.35
C VAL A 116 1.36 6.26 -9.98
N LEU A 117 0.30 5.60 -9.48
CA LEU A 117 0.33 4.16 -9.22
C LEU A 117 0.65 3.35 -10.49
N ARG A 118 -0.04 3.64 -11.60
CA ARG A 118 0.21 3.00 -12.89
C ARG A 118 1.65 3.25 -13.38
N ALA A 119 2.15 4.48 -13.27
CA ALA A 119 3.51 4.81 -13.66
C ALA A 119 4.56 4.09 -12.81
N ALA A 120 4.36 4.01 -11.49
CA ALA A 120 5.26 3.31 -10.59
C ALA A 120 5.33 1.80 -10.89
N LEU A 121 4.18 1.17 -11.14
CA LEU A 121 4.10 -0.26 -11.48
C LEU A 121 4.71 -0.56 -12.86
N ALA A 122 4.51 0.33 -13.85
CA ALA A 122 5.21 0.23 -15.13
C ALA A 122 6.73 0.39 -14.99
N GLY A 123 7.19 1.12 -13.97
CA GLY A 123 8.60 1.29 -13.62
C GLY A 123 9.25 0.05 -12.99
N PHE A 124 8.49 -0.86 -12.37
CA PHE A 124 9.06 -2.11 -11.82
C PHE A 124 9.67 -3.03 -12.90
N SER A 125 9.22 -2.91 -14.14
CA SER A 125 9.84 -3.58 -15.30
C SER A 125 11.21 -3.01 -15.69
N VAL A 126 11.53 -1.78 -15.26
CA VAL A 126 12.85 -1.16 -15.45
C VAL A 126 13.65 -1.40 -14.18
N SER A 127 14.29 -2.56 -14.11
CA SER A 127 15.16 -2.99 -12.99
C SER A 127 16.00 -1.83 -12.45
N VAL A 128 15.84 -1.50 -11.16
CA VAL A 128 16.94 -0.86 -10.41
C VAL A 128 18.01 -1.94 -10.36
N ALA A 129 18.97 -1.85 -11.28
CA ALA A 129 20.10 -2.76 -11.34
C ALA A 129 20.63 -2.99 -9.91
N ALA A 130 20.60 -4.24 -9.46
CA ALA A 130 21.16 -4.63 -8.17
C ALA A 130 22.55 -3.99 -8.02
N PRO A 131 22.91 -3.45 -6.85
CA PRO A 131 24.20 -2.81 -6.66
C PRO A 131 25.27 -3.82 -7.09
N ARG A 132 26.05 -3.45 -8.11
CA ARG A 132 27.25 -4.20 -8.49
C ARG A 132 28.12 -4.25 -7.25
N THR A 133 28.24 -5.41 -6.63
CA THR A 133 29.24 -5.65 -5.60
C THR A 133 30.59 -5.30 -6.19
N ALA A 134 31.20 -4.21 -5.74
CA ALA A 134 32.59 -3.93 -6.06
C ALA A 134 33.43 -5.07 -5.47
N SER A 135 34.20 -5.74 -6.33
CA SER A 135 35.18 -6.74 -5.90
C SER A 135 36.16 -6.09 -4.92
N PRO A 136 36.50 -6.72 -3.78
CA PRO A 136 37.43 -6.15 -2.80
C PRO A 136 38.91 -6.20 -3.24
N TYR A 137 39.20 -6.49 -4.51
CA TYR A 137 40.55 -6.45 -5.06
C TYR A 137 40.54 -5.83 -6.45
N ALA A 138 40.85 -4.54 -6.52
CA ALA A 138 41.36 -3.82 -7.70
C ALA A 138 42.20 -2.64 -7.21
#